data_AF-A0A5Q0UGR5-F1
#
_entry.id   AF-A0A5Q0UGR5-F1
#
_cell.length_a   1.000
_cell.length_b   1.000
_cell.length_c   1.000
_cell.angle_alpha   90.00
_cell.angle_beta   90.00
_cell.angle_gamma   90.00
#
_symmetry.space_group_name_H-M   'P 1'
#
loop_
_entity.id
_entity.type
_entity.pdbx_description
1 polymer ?
#
loop_
_entity_poly.entity_id
_entity_poly.type
_entity_poly.pdbx_seq_one_letter_code
_entity_poly.pdbx_strand_id
1 'polypeptide(L)'
;MNKAQNFRDFVYKAENIIDELLIVLLSLGAITVTVYTMFFTSQSYDFIEFGRIIFPWLTMLGLMIIGRELWIMNRKITAYLEQQGEE
;
A
#
# COMPACT_ATOMS: atom_id res chain seq x y z
N MET A 1 8.71 32.00 -0.02
CA MET A 1 8.22 30.61 0.11
C MET A 1 6.73 30.59 -0.20
N ASN A 2 6.36 30.07 -1.38
CA ASN A 2 4.97 30.08 -1.85
C ASN A 2 4.12 29.13 -0.99
N LYS A 3 3.05 29.64 -0.37
CA LYS A 3 2.14 28.84 0.47
C LYS A 3 1.63 27.55 -0.22
N ALA A 4 1.52 27.58 -1.54
CA ALA A 4 1.13 26.45 -2.37
C ALA A 4 2.13 25.28 -2.35
N GLN A 5 3.45 25.57 -2.34
CA GLN A 5 4.48 24.51 -2.27
C GLN A 5 4.47 23.81 -0.92
N ASN A 6 4.36 24.57 0.18
CA ASN A 6 4.27 24.01 1.54
C ASN A 6 3.03 23.12 1.71
N PHE A 7 1.90 23.50 1.10
CA PHE A 7 0.68 22.69 1.14
C PHE A 7 0.84 21.39 0.34
N ARG A 8 1.43 21.45 -0.86
CA ARG A 8 1.73 20.26 -1.66
C ARG A 8 2.60 19.27 -0.89
N ASP A 9 3.71 19.75 -0.31
CA ASP A 9 4.63 18.90 0.44
C ASP A 9 3.99 18.27 1.68
N PHE A 10 3.08 19.00 2.34
CA PHE A 10 2.30 18.46 3.46
C PHE A 10 1.35 17.35 3.00
N VAL A 11 0.57 17.58 1.94
CA VAL A 11 -0.36 16.58 1.38
C VAL A 11 0.42 15.32 0.97
N TYR A 12 1.58 15.48 0.33
CA TYR A 12 2.42 14.35 -0.09
C TYR A 12 3.00 13.56 1.09
N LYS A 13 3.41 14.23 2.17
CA LYS A 13 3.83 13.54 3.39
C LYS A 13 2.68 12.79 4.03
N ALA A 14 1.50 13.40 4.07
CA ALA A 14 0.29 12.76 4.59
C ALA A 14 -0.10 11.54 3.76
N GLU A 15 -0.11 11.63 2.44
CA GLU A 15 -0.40 10.52 1.52
C GLU A 15 0.54 9.34 1.74
N ASN A 16 1.86 9.58 1.78
CA ASN A 16 2.83 8.51 2.05
C ASN A 16 2.66 7.87 3.45
N ILE A 17 2.33 8.66 4.48
CA ILE A 17 2.07 8.12 5.83
C ILE A 17 0.81 7.25 5.82
N ILE A 18 -0.25 7.71 5.14
CA ILE A 18 -1.51 6.98 5.03
C ILE A 18 -1.30 5.66 4.28
N ASP A 19 -0.59 5.68 3.15
CA ASP A 19 -0.30 4.47 2.37
C ASP A 19 0.50 3.45 3.19
N GLU A 20 1.52 3.91 3.92
CA GLU A 20 2.32 3.03 4.77
C GLU A 20 1.49 2.43 5.91
N LEU A 21 0.64 3.24 6.55
CA LEU A 21 -0.26 2.77 7.60
C LEU A 21 -1.29 1.77 7.06
N LEU A 22 -1.83 1.99 5.86
CA LEU A 22 -2.73 1.06 5.18
C LEU A 22 -2.05 -0.28 4.86
N ILE A 23 -0.80 -0.26 4.38
CA ILE A 23 -0.02 -1.48 4.13
C ILE A 23 0.17 -2.27 5.43
N VAL A 24 0.50 -1.58 6.54
CA VAL A 24 0.65 -2.23 7.85
C VAL A 24 -0.67 -2.84 8.33
N LEU A 25 -1.78 -2.10 8.25
CA LEU A 25 -3.10 -2.61 8.64
C LEU A 25 -3.54 -3.79 7.79
N LEU A 26 -3.35 -3.73 6.47
CA LEU A 26 -3.65 -4.83 5.56
C LEU A 26 -2.79 -6.07 5.87
N SER A 27 -1.51 -5.88 6.20
CA SER A 27 -0.61 -6.97 6.59
C SER A 27 -1.07 -7.63 7.89
N LEU A 28 -1.42 -6.84 8.91
CA LEU A 28 -1.94 -7.35 10.17
C LEU A 28 -3.29 -8.07 9.97
N GLY A 29 -4.16 -7.55 9.11
CA GLY A 29 -5.41 -8.19 8.72
C GLY A 29 -5.19 -9.54 8.04
N ALA A 30 -4.27 -9.62 7.08
CA ALA A 30 -3.92 -10.86 6.39
C ALA A 30 -3.39 -11.92 7.37
N ILE A 31 -2.52 -11.53 8.31
CA ILE A 31 -2.01 -12.40 9.38
C ILE A 31 -3.15 -12.87 10.28
N THR A 32 -4.01 -11.96 10.71
CA THR A 32 -5.14 -12.27 11.60
C THR A 32 -6.10 -13.25 10.95
N VAL A 33 -6.47 -13.02 9.69
CA VAL A 33 -7.33 -13.92 8.91
C VAL A 33 -6.65 -15.28 8.74
N THR A 34 -5.35 -15.31 8.47
CA THR A 34 -4.59 -16.57 8.36
C THR A 34 -4.64 -17.37 9.66
N VAL A 35 -4.32 -16.74 10.79
CA VAL A 35 -4.33 -17.37 12.12
C VAL A 35 -5.74 -17.83 12.49
N TYR A 36 -6.76 -17.00 12.26
CA TYR A 36 -8.15 -17.36 12.53
C TYR A 36 -8.58 -18.60 11.74
N THR A 37 -8.27 -18.62 10.44
CA THR A 37 -8.64 -19.72 9.53
C THR A 37 -7.85 -21.00 9.82
N MET A 38 -6.63 -20.90 10.35
CA MET A 38 -5.83 -22.09 10.68
C MET A 38 -6.17 -22.69 12.05
N PHE A 39 -6.52 -21.87 13.04
CA PHE A 39 -6.61 -22.30 14.43
C PHE A 39 -8.01 -22.27 15.05
N PHE A 40 -8.92 -21.46 14.52
CA PHE A 40 -10.23 -21.21 15.16
C PHE A 40 -11.43 -21.69 14.34
N THR A 41 -11.25 -22.04 13.07
CA THR A 41 -12.28 -22.71 12.28
C THR A 41 -12.21 -24.22 12.48
N SER A 42 -13.27 -24.80 13.04
CA SER A 42 -13.41 -26.25 13.28
C SER A 42 -13.72 -27.08 12.03
N GLN A 43 -13.75 -26.45 10.85
CA GLN A 43 -13.93 -27.13 9.57
C GLN A 43 -12.56 -27.43 8.98
N SER A 44 -12.40 -28.63 8.42
CA SER A 44 -11.23 -29.03 7.65
C SER A 44 -11.16 -28.20 6.36
N TYR A 45 -10.66 -26.97 6.47
CA TYR A 45 -10.43 -26.10 5.32
C TYR A 45 -9.35 -26.73 4.43
N ASP A 46 -9.73 -27.09 3.21
CA ASP A 46 -8.77 -27.53 2.20
C ASP A 46 -7.84 -26.36 1.83
N PHE A 47 -6.61 -26.69 1.45
CA PHE A 47 -5.58 -25.71 1.07
C PHE A 47 -6.06 -24.73 -0.03
N ILE A 48 -6.99 -25.18 -0.88
CA ILE A 48 -7.62 -24.40 -1.94
C ILE A 48 -8.53 -23.30 -1.37
N GLU A 49 -9.33 -23.61 -0.34
CA GLU A 49 -10.21 -22.64 0.30
C GLU A 49 -9.44 -21.61 1.11
N PHE A 50 -8.39 -22.05 1.82
CA PHE A 50 -7.43 -21.14 2.46
C PHE A 50 -6.81 -20.18 1.43
N GLY A 51 -6.40 -20.71 0.28
CA GLY A 51 -5.90 -19.92 -0.86
C GLY A 51 -6.90 -18.85 -1.30
N ARG A 52 -8.18 -19.19 -1.46
CA ARG A 52 -9.23 -18.23 -1.83
C ARG A 52 -9.42 -17.11 -0.80
N ILE A 53 -9.24 -17.41 0.49
CA ILE A 53 -9.39 -16.43 1.56
C ILE A 53 -8.19 -15.48 1.62
N ILE A 54 -6.97 -16.01 1.49
CA ILE A 54 -5.74 -15.20 1.64
C ILE A 54 -5.36 -14.43 0.37
N PHE A 55 -5.72 -14.95 -0.81
CA PHE A 55 -5.31 -14.38 -2.08
C PHE A 55 -5.73 -12.91 -2.27
N PRO A 56 -6.97 -12.48 -1.98
CA PRO A 56 -7.35 -11.07 -2.08
C PRO A 56 -6.49 -10.14 -1.22
N TRP A 57 -6.09 -10.59 -0.02
CA TRP A 57 -5.22 -9.81 0.87
C TRP A 57 -3.83 -9.63 0.29
N LEU A 58 -3.23 -10.73 -0.20
CA LEU A 58 -1.92 -10.68 -0.85
C LEU A 58 -1.93 -9.84 -2.12
N THR A 59 -2.98 -9.96 -2.94
CA THR A 59 -3.15 -9.14 -4.14
C THR A 59 -3.30 -7.67 -3.79
N MET A 60 -4.14 -7.32 -2.81
CA MET A 60 -4.32 -5.93 -2.38
C MET A 60 -3.04 -5.34 -1.80
N LEU A 61 -2.30 -6.09 -0.97
CA LEU A 61 -1.00 -5.67 -0.47
C LEU A 61 0.00 -5.43 -1.61
N GLY A 62 0.07 -6.35 -2.56
CA GLY A 62 0.93 -6.21 -3.74
C GLY A 62 0.60 -4.96 -4.56
N LEU A 63 -0.69 -4.72 -4.82
CA LEU A 63 -1.14 -3.54 -5.56
C LEU A 63 -0.84 -2.23 -4.82
N MET A 64 -1.01 -2.20 -3.50
CA MET A 64 -0.68 -1.01 -2.68
C MET A 64 0.82 -0.71 -2.69
N ILE A 65 1.67 -1.74 -2.58
CA ILE A 65 3.12 -1.59 -2.66
C ILE A 65 3.52 -1.08 -4.05
N ILE A 66 3.02 -1.70 -5.12
CA ILE A 66 3.31 -1.29 -6.50
C ILE A 66 2.82 0.15 -6.75
N GLY A 67 1.61 0.49 -6.31
CA GLY A 67 1.05 1.84 -6.43
C GLY A 67 1.91 2.90 -5.74
N ARG A 68 2.36 2.62 -4.51
CA ARG A 68 3.29 3.49 -3.77
C ARG A 68 4.61 3.68 -4.52
N GLU A 69 5.22 2.59 -4.99
CA GLU A 69 6.49 2.65 -5.72
C GLU A 69 6.36 3.44 -7.02
N LEU A 70 5.29 3.23 -7.79
CA LEU A 70 4.99 4.00 -9.01
C LEU A 70 4.79 5.49 -8.70
N TRP A 71 4.11 5.82 -7.61
CA TRP A 71 3.90 7.20 -7.18
C TRP A 71 5.23 7.88 -6.81
N ILE A 72 6.10 7.20 -6.06
CA ILE A 72 7.44 7.71 -5.72
C ILE A 72 8.28 7.92 -6.98
N MET A 73 8.20 6.98 -7.93
CA MET A 73 8.94 7.05 -9.19
C MET A 73 8.47 8.23 -10.05
N ASN A 74 7.15 8.38 -10.21
CA ASN A 74 6.56 9.49 -10.94
C ASN A 74 6.98 10.84 -10.33
N ARG A 75 6.96 10.95 -8.99
CA ARG A 75 7.41 12.16 -8.29
C ARG A 75 8.89 12.47 -8.54
N LYS A 76 9.77 11.47 -8.49
CA LYS A 76 11.21 11.68 -8.77
C LYS A 76 11.42 12.17 -10.20
N ILE A 77 10.67 11.64 -11.16
CA ILE A 77 10.72 12.05 -12.56
C ILE A 77 10.20 13.50 -12.71
N THR A 78 9.05 13.83 -12.13
CA THR A 78 8.51 15.21 -12.18
C THR A 78 9.47 16.22 -11.56
N ALA A 79 10.05 15.91 -10.40
CA ALA A 79 11.03 16.79 -9.75
C ALA A 79 12.32 16.97 -10.57
N TYR A 80 12.72 15.93 -11.30
CA TYR A 80 13.87 15.99 -12.20
C TYR A 80 13.59 16.86 -13.44
N LEU A 81 12.40 16.72 -14.05
CA LEU A 81 11.97 17.53 -15.20
C LEU A 81 11.81 19.01 -14.81
N GLU A 82 11.20 19.30 -13.66
CA GLU A 82 11.12 20.66 -13.11
C GLU A 82 12.50 21.29 -12.86
N GLN A 83 13.51 20.49 -12.51
CA GLN A 83 14.90 20.95 -12.35
C GLN A 83 15.62 21.19 -13.69
N GLN A 84 15.27 20.46 -14.74
CA GLN A 84 15.88 20.62 -16.06
C GLN A 84 15.26 21.74 -16.91
N GLY A 85 14.18 22.38 -16.43
CA GLY A 85 13.57 23.53 -17.10
C GLY A 85 12.72 23.16 -18.32
N GLU A 86 12.33 21.89 -18.44
CA GLU A 86 11.32 21.46 -19.40
C GLU A 86 9.94 21.66 -18.76
N GLU A 87 9.23 22.71 -19.19
CA GLU A 87 7.80 22.92 -18.90
C GLU A 87 6.93 21.86 -19.62
#